data_AF-A0A238FAZ9-F1
#
_entry.id   AF-A0A238FAZ9-F1
#
_cell.length_a   1.000
_cell.length_b   1.000
_cell.length_c   1.000
_cell.angle_alpha   90.00
_cell.angle_beta   90.00
_cell.angle_gamma   90.00
#
_symmetry.space_group_name_H-M   'P 1'
#
loop_
_entity.id
_entity.type
_entity.pdbx_description
1 polymer ?
#
loop_
_entity_poly.entity_id
_entity_poly.type
_entity_poly.pdbx_seq_one_letter_code
_entity_poly.pdbx_strand_id
1 'polypeptide(L)'
;MNFQPLPYAKRNKISSDKPTLDPSAPRVPSFHHFHPHQHHEAGRRRSAQQPPTSTSAATRASGSSPSRSSQRTRNKGSSKWSRSSQPIHGNYVNYYTKRDGGELTLLDPRLALCDPNWFTDKRVLDVGCNAGKVTIEVGQHFQARSVTGVDIDPQLIKQSERALDLAWSRQSPLDELLEKDSGHHLIANHSNPPTPPTKPDPRYFPLSMPRMLGFLPIPRDHLTQWVEQTVENPNGAGRGREEEEEEGRRGKRKKMAPPKEVRTFPTNVRFRTADWPVDGVDEDRKGYDTILAFSITKWIHLHTLNSGLLAFFTRCYNALLPGGRLILEPQPFTSYAPSARYVDELKANLQLMKEEGEFRGWRAEEGDFEKVLLEQIGFERVDKLGDTGKDGFKRPIEVYVKSGGSWL
;
A
#
# COMPACT_ATOMS: atom_id res chain seq x y z
N MET A 1 -39.71 -19.84 35.74
CA MET A 1 -38.82 -19.27 36.76
C MET A 1 -38.66 -17.78 36.47
N ASN A 2 -39.09 -16.93 37.40
CA ASN A 2 -39.09 -15.47 37.27
C ASN A 2 -37.67 -14.91 37.27
N PHE A 3 -37.36 -14.02 36.32
CA PHE A 3 -36.13 -13.23 36.31
C PHE A 3 -36.48 -11.81 36.79
N GLN A 4 -35.93 -11.38 37.93
CA GLN A 4 -35.97 -9.99 38.37
C GLN A 4 -34.70 -9.26 37.89
N PRO A 5 -34.80 -8.03 37.36
CA PRO A 5 -33.63 -7.23 37.01
C PRO A 5 -33.02 -6.55 38.25
N LEU A 6 -31.69 -6.58 38.34
CA LEU A 6 -30.89 -5.93 39.39
C LEU A 6 -30.91 -4.40 39.26
N PRO A 7 -30.75 -3.65 40.38
CA PRO A 7 -30.97 -2.20 40.41
C PRO A 7 -29.83 -1.38 39.79
N TYR A 8 -30.26 -0.33 39.10
CA TYR A 8 -29.46 0.69 38.41
C TYR A 8 -28.53 1.45 39.39
N ALA A 9 -27.22 1.40 39.17
CA ALA A 9 -26.25 2.18 39.92
C ALA A 9 -26.25 3.66 39.46
N LYS A 10 -26.28 4.57 40.43
CA LYS A 10 -26.39 6.03 40.27
C LYS A 10 -25.19 6.61 39.51
N ARG A 11 -25.47 7.50 38.54
CA ARG A 11 -24.51 8.38 37.86
C ARG A 11 -23.81 9.30 38.86
N ASN A 12 -22.48 9.23 38.94
CA ASN A 12 -21.66 10.29 39.52
C ASN A 12 -21.28 11.31 38.43
N LYS A 13 -21.56 12.59 38.70
CA LYS A 13 -21.09 13.74 37.90
C LYS A 13 -19.57 13.80 37.96
N ILE A 14 -18.91 13.74 36.80
CA ILE A 14 -17.48 14.06 36.67
C ILE A 14 -17.36 15.55 36.33
N SER A 15 -16.49 16.22 37.09
CA SER A 15 -16.09 17.62 37.00
C SER A 15 -15.55 17.99 35.62
N SER A 16 -15.86 19.21 35.19
CA SER A 16 -15.34 19.83 33.97
C SER A 16 -13.94 20.39 34.21
N ASP A 17 -12.90 19.62 33.89
CA ASP A 17 -11.55 20.15 33.70
C ASP A 17 -10.91 19.53 32.45
N LYS A 18 -10.55 20.40 31.51
CA LYS A 18 -9.89 20.05 30.24
C LYS A 18 -8.41 19.72 30.49
N PRO A 19 -7.83 18.65 29.92
CA PRO A 19 -6.39 18.50 29.87
C PRO A 19 -5.80 19.31 28.71
N THR A 20 -5.00 20.31 29.06
CA THR A 20 -4.05 21.02 28.20
C THR A 20 -2.94 20.07 27.75
N LEU A 21 -2.77 19.93 26.43
CA LEU A 21 -1.65 19.20 25.81
C LEU A 21 -0.41 20.10 25.77
N ASP A 22 0.54 19.89 26.67
CA ASP A 22 1.90 20.43 26.59
C ASP A 22 2.78 19.45 25.79
N PRO A 23 3.35 19.86 24.63
CA PRO A 23 4.19 18.99 23.79
C PRO A 23 5.61 18.73 24.35
N SER A 24 5.92 19.08 25.60
CA SER A 24 7.28 19.08 26.13
C SER A 24 7.56 18.08 27.27
N ALA A 25 6.62 17.18 27.62
CA ALA A 25 6.79 16.26 28.76
C ALA A 25 7.61 14.98 28.39
N PRO A 26 8.55 14.55 29.24
CA PRO A 26 9.45 13.42 28.96
C PRO A 26 8.72 12.05 28.98
N ARG A 27 9.10 11.18 28.04
CA ARG A 27 8.57 9.81 27.88
C ARG A 27 9.09 8.90 29.00
N VAL A 28 8.18 8.18 29.65
CA VAL A 28 8.47 7.15 30.67
C VAL A 28 8.37 5.75 30.01
N PRO A 29 9.22 4.76 30.37
CA PRO A 29 9.62 3.70 29.43
C PRO A 29 8.75 2.43 29.42
N SER A 30 8.95 1.70 28.31
CA SER A 30 8.31 0.50 27.77
C SER A 30 8.21 -0.73 28.67
N PHE A 31 7.16 -1.53 28.44
CA PHE A 31 7.03 -2.89 28.97
C PHE A 31 7.64 -3.94 28.00
N HIS A 32 8.55 -4.72 28.59
CA HIS A 32 9.09 -6.04 28.24
C HIS A 32 9.14 -6.50 26.78
N HIS A 33 10.28 -6.24 26.13
CA HIS A 33 10.84 -7.11 25.09
C HIS A 33 11.72 -8.18 25.73
N PHE A 34 11.44 -9.46 25.45
CA PHE A 34 12.35 -10.56 25.71
C PHE A 34 13.38 -10.64 24.57
N HIS A 35 14.66 -10.45 24.88
CA HIS A 35 15.76 -10.66 23.93
C HIS A 35 16.17 -12.14 23.90
N PRO A 36 16.38 -12.77 22.73
CA PRO A 36 17.11 -14.03 22.66
C PRO A 36 18.63 -13.79 22.66
N HIS A 37 19.29 -14.67 23.40
CA HIS A 37 20.72 -14.74 23.70
C HIS A 37 21.66 -14.60 22.49
N GLN A 38 22.65 -13.72 22.62
CA GLN A 38 23.85 -13.69 21.79
C GLN A 38 24.80 -14.81 22.20
N HIS A 39 25.14 -15.69 21.27
CA HIS A 39 26.31 -16.55 21.40
C HIS A 39 27.56 -15.79 20.96
N HIS A 40 28.46 -15.57 21.92
CA HIS A 40 29.85 -15.20 21.67
C HIS A 40 30.58 -16.34 20.95
N GLU A 41 31.23 -16.03 19.83
CA GLU A 41 32.36 -16.83 19.37
C GLU A 41 33.56 -15.91 19.15
N ALA A 42 34.65 -16.25 19.83
CA ALA A 42 35.86 -15.49 19.91
C ALA A 42 36.79 -15.75 18.71
N GLY A 43 37.30 -14.64 18.17
CA GLY A 43 38.66 -14.44 17.67
C GLY A 43 39.40 -15.59 16.98
N ARG A 44 39.64 -15.45 15.67
CA ARG A 44 40.93 -15.83 15.07
C ARG A 44 41.33 -14.86 13.96
N ARG A 45 42.29 -13.98 14.27
CA ARG A 45 43.06 -13.17 13.31
C ARG A 45 43.94 -14.09 12.45
N ARG A 46 44.00 -13.85 11.12
CA ARG A 46 45.23 -13.91 10.32
C ARG A 46 45.15 -13.01 9.07
N SER A 47 46.01 -11.98 9.10
CA SER A 47 46.84 -11.38 8.04
C SER A 47 46.42 -11.41 6.57
N ALA A 48 46.43 -10.21 5.99
CA ALA A 48 46.42 -9.87 4.57
C ALA A 48 47.65 -10.39 3.80
N GLN A 49 47.46 -10.67 2.50
CA GLN A 49 48.41 -10.38 1.40
C GLN A 49 47.76 -10.70 0.03
N GLN A 50 47.80 -9.72 -0.88
CA GLN A 50 47.74 -9.87 -2.34
C GLN A 50 49.16 -9.63 -2.90
N PRO A 51 49.42 -9.73 -4.22
CA PRO A 51 49.15 -10.79 -5.21
C PRO A 51 50.50 -11.27 -5.83
N PRO A 52 50.55 -11.99 -6.98
CA PRO A 52 50.61 -11.28 -8.27
C PRO A 52 50.01 -12.02 -9.49
N THR A 53 50.01 -11.27 -10.59
CA THR A 53 49.61 -11.50 -11.99
C THR A 53 50.52 -12.47 -12.78
N SER A 54 49.98 -13.15 -13.81
CA SER A 54 50.57 -13.23 -15.18
C SER A 54 49.77 -14.10 -16.18
N THR A 55 49.33 -13.45 -17.26
CA THR A 55 49.40 -13.76 -18.72
C THR A 55 49.30 -15.17 -19.36
N SER A 56 48.58 -15.15 -20.51
CA SER A 56 48.80 -15.88 -21.80
C SER A 56 48.48 -17.38 -21.87
N ALA A 57 48.02 -18.02 -22.97
CA ALA A 57 47.57 -17.66 -24.32
C ALA A 57 46.79 -18.86 -24.93
N ALA A 58 46.19 -18.64 -26.09
CA ALA A 58 45.27 -19.51 -26.83
C ALA A 58 45.88 -20.79 -27.46
N THR A 59 45.04 -21.79 -27.76
CA THR A 59 45.08 -22.54 -29.04
C THR A 59 43.79 -23.34 -29.31
N ARG A 60 43.36 -23.33 -30.59
CA ARG A 60 42.35 -24.21 -31.24
C ARG A 60 42.96 -25.62 -31.40
N ALA A 61 42.28 -26.77 -31.56
CA ALA A 61 41.23 -27.11 -32.52
C ALA A 61 40.70 -28.56 -32.27
N SER A 62 39.48 -28.82 -32.80
CA SER A 62 38.91 -30.05 -33.39
C SER A 62 39.38 -31.46 -32.99
N GLY A 63 38.42 -32.36 -32.71
CA GLY A 63 38.50 -33.77 -33.14
C GLY A 63 37.84 -34.82 -32.24
N SER A 64 36.69 -35.34 -32.68
CA SER A 64 36.19 -36.72 -32.53
C SER A 64 36.04 -37.39 -31.15
N SER A 65 34.79 -37.74 -30.84
CA SER A 65 34.32 -38.65 -29.79
C SER A 65 35.01 -40.02 -29.80
N PRO A 66 35.07 -40.68 -28.63
CA PRO A 66 34.42 -41.99 -28.54
C PRO A 66 33.51 -42.13 -27.31
N SER A 67 32.44 -42.88 -27.52
CA SER A 67 31.44 -43.30 -26.54
C SER A 67 32.04 -44.07 -25.37
N ARG A 68 31.78 -43.60 -24.14
CA ARG A 68 31.85 -44.42 -22.93
C ARG A 68 30.60 -44.21 -22.10
N SER A 69 29.82 -45.28 -22.00
CA SER A 69 28.70 -45.46 -21.09
C SER A 69 29.18 -45.35 -19.64
N SER A 70 28.86 -44.24 -18.97
CA SER A 70 28.95 -44.13 -17.51
C SER A 70 27.54 -44.13 -16.93
N GLN A 71 27.26 -45.15 -16.13
CA GLN A 71 26.05 -45.29 -15.33
C GLN A 71 25.84 -44.02 -14.50
N ARG A 72 24.80 -43.25 -14.84
CA ARG A 72 24.34 -42.10 -14.07
C ARG A 72 23.63 -42.63 -12.83
N THR A 73 24.36 -42.76 -11.73
CA THR A 73 23.74 -42.98 -10.42
C THR A 73 22.79 -41.81 -10.16
N ARG A 74 21.50 -42.12 -10.03
CA ARG A 74 20.48 -41.15 -9.62
C ARG A 74 20.72 -40.84 -8.14
N ASN A 75 21.62 -39.89 -7.86
CA ASN A 75 21.63 -39.21 -6.58
C ASN A 75 20.34 -38.40 -6.49
N LYS A 76 19.31 -38.97 -5.84
CA LYS A 76 18.21 -38.21 -5.25
C LYS A 76 18.78 -37.43 -4.08
N GLY A 77 19.56 -36.39 -4.37
CA GLY A 77 19.87 -35.36 -3.40
C GLY A 77 18.57 -34.63 -3.11
N SER A 78 17.94 -34.96 -1.98
CA SER A 78 16.95 -34.09 -1.38
C SER A 78 17.65 -32.75 -1.15
N SER A 79 17.35 -31.76 -1.99
CA SER A 79 17.76 -30.39 -1.74
C SER A 79 17.14 -30.01 -0.40
N LYS A 80 17.94 -30.00 0.67
CA LYS A 80 17.61 -29.37 1.94
C LYS A 80 17.31 -27.91 1.62
N TRP A 81 16.03 -27.60 1.40
CA TRP A 81 15.56 -26.23 1.43
C TRP A 81 16.01 -25.65 2.76
N SER A 82 16.87 -24.62 2.74
CA SER A 82 17.23 -23.94 3.96
C SER A 82 15.94 -23.39 4.58
N ARG A 83 15.76 -23.61 5.89
CA ARG A 83 14.65 -23.04 6.69
C ARG A 83 14.58 -21.51 6.59
N SER A 84 15.60 -20.86 6.03
CA SER A 84 15.77 -19.41 5.89
C SER A 84 15.22 -18.77 4.60
N SER A 85 14.57 -19.53 3.71
CA SER A 85 14.13 -19.02 2.39
C SER A 85 12.62 -18.78 2.25
N GLN A 86 11.83 -19.04 3.29
CA GLN A 86 10.37 -18.88 3.24
C GLN A 86 9.96 -17.49 3.74
N PRO A 87 9.07 -16.78 3.03
CA PRO A 87 8.63 -15.44 3.42
C PRO A 87 7.78 -15.50 4.69
N ILE A 88 8.25 -14.85 5.75
CA ILE A 88 7.64 -14.87 7.07
C ILE A 88 6.53 -13.81 7.24
N HIS A 89 6.55 -12.74 6.42
CA HIS A 89 5.54 -11.68 6.41
C HIS A 89 4.63 -11.74 5.18
N GLY A 90 4.70 -12.83 4.40
CA GLY A 90 3.98 -12.91 3.12
C GLY A 90 4.60 -12.10 2.00
N ASN A 91 5.84 -11.64 2.19
CA ASN A 91 6.71 -10.98 1.23
C ASN A 91 7.16 -11.95 0.11
N TYR A 92 6.20 -12.59 -0.56
CA TYR A 92 6.47 -13.54 -1.63
C TYR A 92 7.07 -12.83 -2.84
N VAL A 93 8.27 -13.27 -3.23
CA VAL A 93 8.82 -12.97 -4.55
C VAL A 93 7.88 -13.56 -5.61
N ASN A 94 7.60 -12.77 -6.66
CA ASN A 94 6.69 -13.10 -7.76
C ASN A 94 5.23 -13.32 -7.33
N TYR A 95 4.76 -12.64 -6.27
CA TYR A 95 3.36 -12.71 -5.81
C TYR A 95 2.36 -12.51 -6.97
N TYR A 96 2.50 -11.43 -7.72
CA TYR A 96 1.61 -11.09 -8.83
C TYR A 96 1.70 -12.10 -9.99
N THR A 97 2.88 -12.68 -10.26
CA THR A 97 3.05 -13.75 -11.25
C THR A 97 2.28 -15.00 -10.88
N LYS A 98 2.30 -15.38 -9.59
CA LYS A 98 1.56 -16.55 -9.09
C LYS A 98 0.06 -16.32 -9.03
N ARG A 99 -0.36 -15.07 -8.80
CA ARG A 99 -1.77 -14.70 -8.69
C ARG A 99 -2.44 -14.70 -10.07
N ASP A 100 -1.97 -13.84 -10.98
CA ASP A 100 -2.64 -13.54 -12.24
C ASP A 100 -1.66 -13.48 -13.43
N GLY A 101 -0.56 -14.23 -13.39
CA GLY A 101 0.47 -14.25 -14.45
C GLY A 101 1.45 -13.08 -14.39
N GLY A 102 1.17 -12.04 -13.58
CA GLY A 102 2.15 -11.01 -13.21
C GLY A 102 2.44 -9.99 -14.30
N GLU A 103 1.57 -9.89 -15.29
CA GLU A 103 1.66 -8.88 -16.33
C GLU A 103 1.28 -7.51 -15.76
N LEU A 104 2.26 -6.60 -15.63
CA LEU A 104 2.06 -5.24 -15.10
C LEU A 104 1.08 -4.39 -15.93
N THR A 105 0.82 -4.78 -17.17
CA THR A 105 -0.03 -4.02 -18.10
C THR A 105 -1.49 -4.49 -18.12
N LEU A 106 -1.81 -5.58 -17.41
CA LEU A 106 -3.18 -6.04 -17.23
C LEU A 106 -3.68 -5.60 -15.86
N LEU A 107 -4.83 -4.91 -15.86
CA LEU A 107 -5.49 -4.46 -14.64
C LEU A 107 -5.70 -5.62 -13.67
N ASP A 108 -5.31 -5.43 -12.41
CA ASP A 108 -5.53 -6.39 -11.34
C ASP A 108 -7.04 -6.65 -11.18
N PRO A 109 -7.49 -7.93 -11.21
CA PRO A 109 -8.90 -8.27 -11.11
C PRO A 109 -9.60 -7.69 -9.86
N ARG A 110 -8.86 -7.43 -8.78
CA ARG A 110 -9.40 -6.80 -7.57
C ARG A 110 -9.79 -5.35 -7.81
N LEU A 111 -8.97 -4.62 -8.56
CA LEU A 111 -9.27 -3.24 -8.94
C LEU A 111 -10.42 -3.17 -9.96
N ALA A 112 -10.58 -4.20 -10.80
CA ALA A 112 -11.67 -4.27 -11.77
C ALA A 112 -13.08 -4.37 -11.13
N LEU A 113 -13.18 -4.80 -9.87
CA LEU A 113 -14.45 -4.81 -9.12
C LEU A 113 -14.79 -3.44 -8.50
N CYS A 114 -13.81 -2.55 -8.39
CA CYS A 114 -13.96 -1.28 -7.66
C CYS A 114 -14.51 -0.18 -8.58
N ASP A 115 -15.26 0.77 -8.01
CA ASP A 115 -15.66 1.98 -8.73
C ASP A 115 -14.43 2.89 -8.98
N PRO A 116 -14.13 3.28 -10.23
CA PRO A 116 -13.02 4.18 -10.56
C PRO A 116 -13.02 5.51 -9.79
N ASN A 117 -14.19 6.00 -9.35
CA ASN A 117 -14.32 7.24 -8.59
C ASN A 117 -13.74 7.15 -7.16
N TRP A 118 -13.47 5.94 -6.67
CA TRP A 118 -12.80 5.73 -5.38
C TRP A 118 -11.29 5.99 -5.47
N PHE A 119 -10.75 6.15 -6.68
CA PHE A 119 -9.33 6.35 -6.92
C PHE A 119 -9.04 7.65 -7.68
N THR A 120 -9.90 8.03 -8.63
CA THR A 120 -9.69 9.21 -9.49
C THR A 120 -9.57 10.49 -8.67
N ASP A 121 -8.45 11.20 -8.81
CA ASP A 121 -8.11 12.41 -8.02
C ASP A 121 -8.17 12.19 -6.48
N LYS A 122 -8.05 10.94 -6.03
CA LYS A 122 -8.06 10.58 -4.61
C LYS A 122 -6.67 10.35 -4.05
N ARG A 123 -6.54 10.48 -2.73
CA ARG A 123 -5.36 10.08 -1.97
C ARG A 123 -5.53 8.64 -1.49
N VAL A 124 -4.65 7.76 -1.96
CA VAL A 124 -4.76 6.32 -1.75
C VAL A 124 -3.54 5.80 -0.99
N LEU A 125 -3.78 4.93 -0.02
CA LEU A 125 -2.76 4.11 0.65
C LEU A 125 -2.92 2.66 0.22
N ASP A 126 -1.82 1.96 -0.04
CA ASP A 126 -1.80 0.52 -0.33
C ASP A 126 -0.91 -0.20 0.68
N VAL A 127 -1.52 -0.89 1.65
CA VAL A 127 -0.83 -1.56 2.76
C VAL A 127 -0.45 -2.98 2.39
N GLY A 128 0.86 -3.28 2.45
CA GLY A 128 1.41 -4.54 1.98
C GLY A 128 1.52 -4.56 0.45
N CYS A 129 2.03 -3.47 -0.13
CA CYS A 129 2.04 -3.26 -1.58
C CYS A 129 2.87 -4.28 -2.38
N ASN A 130 3.72 -5.06 -1.69
CA ASN A 130 4.65 -6.01 -2.30
C ASN A 130 5.53 -5.31 -3.35
N ALA A 131 5.69 -5.89 -4.55
CA ALA A 131 6.40 -5.28 -5.67
C ALA A 131 5.61 -4.18 -6.41
N GLY A 132 4.51 -3.67 -5.82
CA GLY A 132 3.86 -2.42 -6.22
C GLY A 132 2.93 -2.45 -7.44
N LYS A 133 2.58 -3.62 -8.01
CA LYS A 133 1.68 -3.69 -9.20
C LYS A 133 0.37 -2.93 -8.99
N VAL A 134 -0.37 -3.25 -7.91
CA VAL A 134 -1.65 -2.58 -7.58
C VAL A 134 -1.44 -1.09 -7.36
N THR A 135 -0.43 -0.71 -6.58
CA THR A 135 -0.08 0.69 -6.31
C THR A 135 0.17 1.49 -7.60
N ILE A 136 0.91 0.91 -8.54
CA ILE A 136 1.22 1.50 -9.85
C ILE A 136 -0.05 1.66 -10.68
N GLU A 137 -0.90 0.64 -10.74
CA GLU A 137 -2.16 0.68 -11.50
C GLU A 137 -3.13 1.72 -10.95
N VAL A 138 -3.22 1.88 -9.64
CA VAL A 138 -4.01 2.97 -9.02
C VAL A 138 -3.48 4.34 -9.44
N GLY A 139 -2.16 4.53 -9.46
CA GLY A 139 -1.54 5.79 -9.87
C GLY A 139 -1.65 6.09 -11.37
N GLN A 140 -1.51 5.06 -12.21
CA GLN A 140 -1.45 5.18 -13.67
C GLN A 140 -2.84 5.08 -14.32
N HIS A 141 -3.56 3.99 -14.07
CA HIS A 141 -4.82 3.68 -14.75
C HIS A 141 -6.00 4.50 -14.21
N PHE A 142 -6.03 4.71 -12.89
CA PHE A 142 -7.09 5.48 -12.25
C PHE A 142 -6.73 6.94 -12.00
N GLN A 143 -5.49 7.36 -12.33
CA GLN A 143 -5.04 8.75 -12.18
C GLN A 143 -5.31 9.30 -10.77
N ALA A 144 -4.99 8.51 -9.75
CA ALA A 144 -5.10 8.95 -8.38
C ALA A 144 -4.22 10.20 -8.13
N ARG A 145 -4.71 11.12 -7.30
CA ARG A 145 -3.98 12.34 -6.94
C ARG A 145 -2.64 12.02 -6.28
N SER A 146 -2.64 11.01 -5.42
CA SER A 146 -1.42 10.45 -4.87
C SER A 146 -1.65 9.03 -4.37
N VAL A 147 -0.69 8.13 -4.61
CA VAL A 147 -0.70 6.77 -4.08
C VAL A 147 0.57 6.54 -3.26
N THR A 148 0.40 6.09 -2.03
CA THR A 148 1.51 5.64 -1.18
C THR A 148 1.41 4.12 -1.03
N GLY A 149 2.38 3.37 -1.54
CA GLY A 149 2.54 1.95 -1.26
C GLY A 149 3.47 1.75 -0.07
N VAL A 150 3.06 0.93 0.90
CA VAL A 150 3.88 0.58 2.06
C VAL A 150 4.08 -0.93 2.14
N ASP A 151 5.30 -1.35 2.43
CA ASP A 151 5.65 -2.76 2.67
C ASP A 151 6.74 -2.83 3.73
N ILE A 152 6.77 -3.91 4.51
CA ILE A 152 7.78 -4.11 5.55
C ILE A 152 9.14 -4.50 4.95
N ASP A 153 9.16 -5.04 3.73
CA ASP A 153 10.37 -5.53 3.08
C ASP A 153 11.03 -4.46 2.17
N PRO A 154 12.21 -3.91 2.56
CA PRO A 154 12.89 -2.90 1.75
C PRO A 154 13.33 -3.41 0.38
N GLN A 155 13.52 -4.73 0.20
CA GLN A 155 13.86 -5.29 -1.11
C GLN A 155 12.65 -5.30 -2.04
N LEU A 156 11.44 -5.53 -1.52
CA LEU A 156 10.21 -5.39 -2.31
C LEU A 156 9.93 -3.94 -2.67
N ILE A 157 10.20 -3.01 -1.74
CA ILE A 157 10.13 -1.57 -2.04
C ILE A 157 11.09 -1.19 -3.17
N LYS A 158 12.34 -1.66 -3.15
CA LYS A 158 13.28 -1.45 -4.27
C LYS A 158 12.79 -2.07 -5.58
N GLN A 159 12.10 -3.21 -5.54
CA GLN A 159 11.49 -3.82 -6.72
C GLN A 159 10.32 -2.98 -7.23
N SER A 160 9.51 -2.41 -6.34
CA SER A 160 8.37 -1.55 -6.69
C SER A 160 8.81 -0.24 -7.35
N GLU A 161 9.92 0.37 -6.91
CA GLU A 161 10.52 1.53 -7.55
C GLU A 161 10.98 1.20 -8.98
N ARG A 162 11.64 0.07 -9.19
CA ARG A 162 12.00 -0.41 -10.53
C ARG A 162 10.79 -0.74 -11.39
N ALA A 163 9.72 -1.26 -10.80
CA ALA A 163 8.47 -1.54 -11.50
C ALA A 163 7.78 -0.24 -11.94
N LEU A 164 7.85 0.82 -11.14
CA LEU A 164 7.35 2.15 -11.47
C LEU A 164 8.13 2.76 -12.64
N ASP A 165 9.47 2.69 -12.60
CA ASP A 165 10.31 3.14 -13.72
C ASP A 165 10.02 2.36 -15.01
N LEU A 166 9.79 1.04 -14.89
CA LEU A 166 9.40 0.20 -16.02
C LEU A 166 8.02 0.59 -16.58
N ALA A 167 7.03 0.84 -15.72
CA ALA A 167 5.69 1.26 -16.14
C ALA A 167 5.72 2.63 -16.85
N TRP A 168 6.49 3.60 -16.34
CA TRP A 168 6.76 4.87 -17.00
C TRP A 168 7.44 4.67 -18.37
N SER A 169 8.43 3.79 -18.45
CA SER A 169 9.18 3.53 -19.69
C SER A 169 8.36 2.83 -20.78
N ARG A 170 7.17 2.32 -20.44
CA ARG A 170 6.31 1.55 -21.34
C ARG A 170 5.07 2.31 -21.80
N GLN A 171 4.67 3.36 -21.08
CA GLN A 171 3.45 4.08 -21.41
C GLN A 171 3.62 5.00 -22.62
N SER A 172 2.50 5.37 -23.24
CA SER A 172 2.49 6.43 -24.25
C SER A 172 2.94 7.76 -23.64
N PRO A 173 3.57 8.64 -24.43
CA PRO A 173 3.80 10.02 -24.02
C PRO A 173 2.50 10.66 -23.53
N LEU A 174 2.62 11.56 -22.55
CA LEU A 174 1.48 12.33 -22.07
C LEU A 174 1.21 13.48 -23.03
N ASP A 175 -0.04 13.72 -23.39
CA ASP A 175 -0.45 14.85 -24.26
C ASP A 175 0.09 16.18 -23.72
N GLU A 176 0.03 16.39 -22.40
CA GLU A 176 0.57 17.58 -21.71
C GLU A 176 2.07 17.80 -21.94
N LEU A 177 2.86 16.74 -22.16
CA LEU A 177 4.29 16.86 -22.46
C LEU A 177 4.51 17.20 -23.93
N LEU A 178 3.67 16.68 -24.83
CA LEU A 178 3.76 16.96 -26.27
C LEU A 178 3.35 18.40 -26.59
N GLU A 179 2.30 18.91 -25.94
CA GLU A 179 1.83 20.29 -26.11
C GLU A 179 2.88 21.32 -25.65
N LYS A 180 3.60 21.04 -24.56
CA LYS A 180 4.66 21.92 -24.04
C LYS A 180 5.88 22.01 -24.95
N ASP A 181 6.22 20.94 -25.67
CA ASP A 181 7.38 20.90 -26.56
C ASP A 181 7.11 21.53 -27.93
N SER A 182 5.85 21.56 -28.35
CA SER A 182 5.46 21.98 -29.70
C SER A 182 5.59 23.49 -29.97
N GLY A 183 5.85 24.34 -28.97
CA GLY A 183 6.02 25.79 -29.10
C GLY A 183 4.79 26.56 -29.62
N HIS A 184 3.77 25.86 -30.10
CA HIS A 184 2.50 26.38 -30.54
C HIS A 184 1.55 26.42 -29.34
N HIS A 185 1.34 27.62 -28.79
CA HIS A 185 0.05 27.94 -28.18
C HIS A 185 -1.01 27.75 -29.27
N LEU A 186 -1.59 26.55 -29.35
CA LEU A 186 -2.85 26.39 -30.05
C LEU A 186 -3.83 27.31 -29.33
N ILE A 187 -4.17 28.42 -29.99
CA ILE A 187 -5.29 29.26 -29.58
C ILE A 187 -6.47 28.29 -29.48
N ALA A 188 -6.93 28.03 -28.25
CA ALA A 188 -8.06 27.15 -28.02
C ALA A 188 -9.24 27.72 -28.82
N ASN A 189 -9.59 27.07 -29.93
CA ASN A 189 -10.85 27.33 -30.59
C ASN A 189 -11.94 26.92 -29.59
N HIS A 190 -12.55 27.91 -28.94
CA HIS A 190 -13.64 27.78 -27.97
C HIS A 190 -14.91 27.11 -28.52
N SER A 191 -14.85 26.49 -29.71
CA SER A 191 -15.97 25.85 -30.38
C SER A 191 -16.05 24.34 -30.17
N ASN A 192 -15.00 23.68 -29.67
CA ASN A 192 -15.03 22.26 -29.34
C ASN A 192 -14.86 22.06 -27.83
N PRO A 193 -15.73 21.27 -27.16
CA PRO A 193 -15.50 20.90 -25.77
C PRO A 193 -14.13 20.18 -25.68
N PRO A 194 -13.33 20.43 -24.63
CA PRO A 194 -12.08 19.72 -24.44
C PRO A 194 -12.39 18.22 -24.43
N THR A 195 -11.79 17.48 -25.34
CA THR A 195 -11.79 16.01 -25.28
C THR A 195 -11.25 15.60 -23.92
N PRO A 196 -11.92 14.68 -23.20
CA PRO A 196 -11.41 14.21 -21.92
C PRO A 196 -9.98 13.70 -22.12
N PRO A 197 -9.05 13.99 -21.18
CA PRO A 197 -7.66 13.58 -21.31
C PRO A 197 -7.62 12.07 -21.56
N THR A 198 -6.99 11.68 -22.66
CA THR A 198 -6.92 10.26 -23.01
C THR A 198 -6.03 9.55 -21.98
N LYS A 199 -6.50 8.41 -21.47
CA LYS A 199 -5.68 7.62 -20.52
C LYS A 199 -4.45 7.10 -21.26
N PRO A 200 -3.22 7.28 -20.74
CA PRO A 200 -2.03 6.80 -21.40
C PRO A 200 -2.09 5.29 -21.63
N ASP A 201 -1.72 4.82 -22.82
CA ASP A 201 -1.63 3.38 -23.09
C ASP A 201 -0.40 2.81 -22.36
N PRO A 202 -0.56 1.92 -21.35
CA PRO A 202 0.58 1.38 -20.60
C PRO A 202 1.42 0.38 -21.42
N ARG A 203 1.02 0.05 -22.67
CA ARG A 203 1.70 -0.92 -23.54
C ARG A 203 2.34 -0.30 -24.78
N TYR A 204 2.37 1.03 -24.87
CA TYR A 204 2.83 1.75 -26.04
C TYR A 204 4.26 1.38 -26.46
N PHE A 205 5.23 1.47 -25.54
CA PHE A 205 6.59 1.01 -25.81
C PHE A 205 6.75 -0.48 -25.47
N PRO A 206 7.40 -1.27 -26.34
CA PRO A 206 7.57 -2.69 -26.12
C PRO A 206 8.56 -2.94 -24.97
N LEU A 207 8.39 -4.06 -24.28
CA LEU A 207 9.24 -4.46 -23.15
C LEU A 207 10.73 -4.61 -23.51
N SER A 208 11.06 -4.78 -24.80
CA SER A 208 12.44 -4.82 -25.28
C SER A 208 13.17 -3.49 -25.10
N MET A 209 12.49 -2.35 -25.21
CA MET A 209 13.12 -1.02 -25.11
C MET A 209 13.80 -0.79 -23.76
N PRO A 210 13.10 -0.88 -22.61
CA PRO A 210 13.75 -0.68 -21.31
C PRO A 210 14.81 -1.74 -20.98
N ARG A 211 14.73 -2.93 -21.60
CA ARG A 211 15.76 -3.97 -21.44
C ARG A 211 17.05 -3.66 -22.20
N MET A 212 16.94 -3.03 -23.38
CA MET A 212 18.08 -2.71 -24.23
C MET A 212 18.71 -1.37 -23.89
N LEU A 213 17.88 -0.37 -23.57
CA LEU A 213 18.30 1.03 -23.44
C LEU A 213 18.27 1.54 -21.99
N GLY A 214 17.75 0.73 -21.07
CA GLY A 214 17.43 1.20 -19.71
C GLY A 214 16.11 1.98 -19.66
N PHE A 215 15.72 2.41 -18.47
CA PHE A 215 14.48 3.13 -18.26
C PHE A 215 14.52 4.55 -18.83
N LEU A 216 13.37 5.04 -19.30
CA LEU A 216 13.23 6.43 -19.71
C LEU A 216 13.44 7.34 -18.49
N PRO A 217 14.16 8.47 -18.66
CA PRO A 217 14.24 9.47 -17.60
C PRO A 217 12.85 10.02 -17.27
N ILE A 218 12.63 10.36 -16.00
CA ILE A 218 11.38 10.96 -15.53
C ILE A 218 11.58 12.48 -15.48
N PRO A 219 10.91 13.28 -16.33
CA PRO A 219 11.02 14.74 -16.34
C PRO A 219 10.20 15.35 -15.19
N ARG A 220 10.66 15.19 -13.94
CA ARG A 220 9.90 15.52 -12.72
C ARG A 220 9.34 16.94 -12.70
N ASP A 221 10.11 17.91 -13.18
CA ASP A 221 9.72 19.33 -13.22
C ASP A 221 8.54 19.60 -14.17
N HIS A 222 8.35 18.75 -15.18
CA HIS A 222 7.24 18.87 -16.14
C HIS A 222 5.99 18.13 -15.66
N LEU A 223 6.18 17.14 -14.78
CA LEU A 223 5.14 16.25 -14.22
C LEU A 223 4.61 16.73 -12.87
N THR A 224 5.21 17.78 -12.31
CA THR A 224 4.76 18.42 -11.07
C THR A 224 4.35 19.85 -11.41
N GLN A 225 3.10 20.19 -11.14
CA GLN A 225 2.55 21.51 -11.40
C GLN A 225 2.04 22.14 -10.10
N TRP A 226 2.08 23.46 -10.02
CA TRP A 226 1.57 24.21 -8.88
C TRP A 226 0.37 25.02 -9.35
N VAL A 227 -0.82 24.62 -8.91
CA VAL A 227 -2.08 25.25 -9.30
C VAL A 227 -2.51 26.23 -8.22
N GLU A 228 -2.75 27.48 -8.58
CA GLU A 228 -3.25 28.49 -7.64
C GLU A 228 -4.62 28.08 -7.08
N GLN A 229 -4.82 28.29 -5.78
CA GLN A 229 -6.09 28.01 -5.13
C GLN A 229 -6.86 29.31 -4.89
N THR A 230 -8.04 29.41 -5.48
CA THR A 230 -9.05 30.37 -5.03
C THR A 230 -9.69 29.84 -3.75
N VAL A 231 -9.63 30.63 -2.67
CA VAL A 231 -10.36 30.31 -1.44
C VAL A 231 -11.84 30.55 -1.71
N GLU A 232 -12.60 29.49 -2.02
CA GLU A 232 -14.05 29.57 -1.96
C GLU A 232 -14.45 29.64 -0.50
N ASN A 233 -15.17 30.70 -0.14
CA ASN A 233 -15.62 30.94 1.23
C ASN A 233 -16.81 29.99 1.49
N PRO A 234 -16.70 28.97 2.38
CA PRO A 234 -17.76 27.98 2.56
C PRO A 234 -19.04 28.57 3.17
N ASN A 235 -18.97 29.80 3.70
CA ASN A 235 -20.08 30.51 4.32
C ASN A 235 -20.86 31.43 3.36
N GLY A 236 -20.72 31.25 2.04
CA GLY A 236 -21.50 31.95 1.02
C GLY A 236 -22.95 31.48 0.90
N ALA A 237 -23.59 31.05 1.98
CA ALA A 237 -25.03 30.85 2.00
C ALA A 237 -25.71 32.21 2.17
N GLY A 238 -26.07 32.83 1.04
CA GLY A 238 -27.08 33.88 0.92
C GLY A 238 -27.02 35.03 1.94
N ARG A 239 -26.15 36.02 1.71
CA ARG A 239 -26.48 37.40 2.11
C ARG A 239 -26.83 38.19 0.87
N GLY A 240 -27.97 38.87 0.93
CA GLY A 240 -28.60 39.57 -0.17
C GLY A 240 -27.70 40.62 -0.81
N ARG A 241 -28.01 40.91 -2.07
CA ARG A 241 -27.27 41.76 -3.01
C ARG A 241 -27.29 43.26 -2.67
N GLU A 242 -27.55 43.66 -1.42
CA GLU A 242 -27.85 45.05 -1.07
C GLU A 242 -26.91 45.67 -0.01
N GLU A 243 -25.93 44.94 0.53
CA GLU A 243 -24.96 45.49 1.51
C GLU A 243 -23.53 45.68 0.97
N GLU A 244 -23.28 45.55 -0.33
CA GLU A 244 -21.92 45.69 -0.91
C GLU A 244 -21.54 47.13 -1.31
N GLU A 245 -22.44 48.11 -1.26
CA GLU A 245 -22.14 49.47 -1.75
C GLU A 245 -21.55 50.44 -0.71
N GLU A 246 -21.51 50.11 0.58
CA GLU A 246 -21.12 51.09 1.62
C GLU A 246 -19.84 50.78 2.42
N GLU A 247 -18.98 49.86 1.96
CA GLU A 247 -17.63 49.69 2.56
C GLU A 247 -16.52 50.04 1.56
N GLY A 248 -16.30 51.35 1.41
CA GLY A 248 -15.30 51.91 0.52
C GLY A 248 -13.84 51.49 0.80
N ARG A 249 -13.08 51.38 -0.29
CA ARG A 249 -11.66 51.76 -0.42
C ARG A 249 -10.72 51.32 0.73
N ARG A 250 -10.55 50.02 0.91
CA ARG A 250 -9.27 49.45 1.37
C ARG A 250 -9.03 48.15 0.63
N GLY A 251 -8.03 48.13 -0.23
CA GLY A 251 -7.68 46.96 -1.05
C GLY A 251 -7.43 45.73 -0.20
N LYS A 252 -8.48 44.90 -0.01
CA LYS A 252 -8.35 43.54 0.53
C LYS A 252 -7.63 42.73 -0.54
N ARG A 253 -6.31 42.59 -0.42
CA ARG A 253 -5.56 41.51 -1.10
C ARG A 253 -6.32 40.22 -0.83
N LYS A 254 -6.92 39.60 -1.85
CA LYS A 254 -7.52 38.27 -1.73
C LYS A 254 -6.44 37.37 -1.12
N LYS A 255 -6.70 36.82 0.07
CA LYS A 255 -5.79 35.84 0.69
C LYS A 255 -5.80 34.62 -0.22
N MET A 256 -4.81 34.53 -1.09
CA MET A 256 -4.61 33.33 -1.92
C MET A 256 -4.13 32.21 -1.00
N ALA A 257 -4.75 31.04 -1.11
CA ALA A 257 -4.22 29.85 -0.48
C ALA A 257 -2.86 29.50 -1.13
N PRO A 258 -1.96 28.83 -0.40
CA PRO A 258 -0.72 28.35 -1.00
C PRO A 258 -1.04 27.49 -2.25
N PRO A 259 -0.27 27.60 -3.34
CA PRO A 259 -0.50 26.81 -4.53
C PRO A 259 -0.56 25.31 -4.20
N LYS A 260 -1.51 24.60 -4.82
CA LYS A 260 -1.68 23.17 -4.67
C LYS A 260 -0.74 22.45 -5.63
N GLU A 261 0.12 21.61 -5.08
CA GLU A 261 0.95 20.70 -5.87
C GLU A 261 0.05 19.62 -6.52
N VAL A 262 0.11 19.52 -7.84
CA VAL A 262 -0.52 18.49 -8.67
C VAL A 262 0.58 17.65 -9.29
N ARG A 263 0.47 16.33 -9.17
CA ARG A 263 1.46 15.39 -9.66
C ARG A 263 0.82 14.45 -10.67
N THR A 264 1.50 14.25 -11.79
CA THR A 264 1.10 13.29 -12.82
C THR A 264 1.98 12.05 -12.73
N PHE A 265 1.46 10.90 -13.17
CA PHE A 265 2.21 9.65 -13.21
C PHE A 265 3.56 9.82 -13.93
N PRO A 266 4.68 9.35 -13.35
CA PRO A 266 4.79 8.44 -12.20
C PRO A 266 5.00 9.17 -10.87
N THR A 267 5.02 10.51 -10.86
CA THR A 267 5.37 11.31 -9.67
C THR A 267 4.29 11.32 -8.58
N ASN A 268 3.06 10.93 -8.93
CA ASN A 268 1.95 10.74 -7.99
C ASN A 268 2.08 9.44 -7.16
N VAL A 269 2.97 8.51 -7.53
CA VAL A 269 3.21 7.25 -6.79
C VAL A 269 4.47 7.35 -5.95
N ARG A 270 4.40 6.87 -4.71
CA ARG A 270 5.55 6.74 -3.79
C ARG A 270 5.51 5.40 -3.07
N PHE A 271 6.69 4.90 -2.72
CA PHE A 271 6.86 3.69 -1.94
C PHE A 271 7.64 3.97 -0.65
N ARG A 272 7.25 3.30 0.44
CA ARG A 272 7.88 3.42 1.76
C ARG A 272 8.09 2.04 2.38
N THR A 273 9.27 1.83 2.95
CA THR A 273 9.51 0.70 3.84
C THR A 273 8.97 1.04 5.23
N ALA A 274 7.98 0.31 5.72
CA ALA A 274 7.41 0.52 7.05
C ALA A 274 6.64 -0.72 7.55
N ASP A 275 6.73 -0.99 8.86
CA ASP A 275 5.70 -1.79 9.55
C ASP A 275 4.50 -0.87 9.83
N TRP A 276 3.69 -0.63 8.79
CA TRP A 276 2.69 0.45 8.80
C TRP A 276 1.68 0.40 9.97
N PRO A 277 1.16 -0.76 10.42
CA PRO A 277 0.31 -0.83 11.61
C PRO A 277 0.94 -0.18 12.85
N VAL A 278 2.27 -0.26 13.00
CA VAL A 278 3.02 0.24 14.16
C VAL A 278 3.58 1.63 13.87
N ASP A 279 4.39 1.75 12.82
CA ASP A 279 5.21 2.93 12.57
C ASP A 279 4.46 4.04 11.81
N GLY A 280 3.61 3.65 10.85
CA GLY A 280 3.02 4.57 9.89
C GLY A 280 4.02 5.21 8.92
N VAL A 281 3.57 6.27 8.25
CA VAL A 281 4.39 7.11 7.37
C VAL A 281 3.97 8.59 7.46
N ASP A 282 4.84 9.53 7.09
CA ASP A 282 4.54 10.96 7.16
C ASP A 282 3.33 11.38 6.30
N GLU A 283 3.06 10.64 5.22
CA GLU A 283 1.90 10.87 4.36
C GLU A 283 0.55 10.66 5.08
N ASP A 284 0.53 9.92 6.20
CA ASP A 284 -0.66 9.66 7.02
C ASP A 284 -1.25 10.95 7.60
N ARG A 285 -0.42 11.98 7.83
CA ARG A 285 -0.83 13.25 8.48
C ARG A 285 -1.97 13.97 7.76
N LYS A 286 -2.10 13.75 6.45
CA LYS A 286 -3.12 14.39 5.62
C LYS A 286 -4.36 13.50 5.43
N GLY A 287 -4.39 12.29 6.00
CA GLY A 287 -5.44 11.28 5.85
C GLY A 287 -5.44 10.58 4.47
N TYR A 288 -6.44 9.76 4.18
CA TYR A 288 -6.62 9.11 2.87
C TYR A 288 -8.12 9.05 2.52
N ASP A 289 -8.43 9.15 1.23
CA ASP A 289 -9.79 8.89 0.73
C ASP A 289 -10.06 7.38 0.66
N THR A 290 -9.02 6.61 0.29
CA THR A 290 -9.11 5.15 0.10
C THR A 290 -7.87 4.48 0.68
N ILE A 291 -8.07 3.39 1.41
CA ILE A 291 -7.00 2.50 1.88
C ILE A 291 -7.26 1.12 1.28
N LEU A 292 -6.25 0.57 0.60
CA LEU A 292 -6.22 -0.81 0.12
C LEU A 292 -5.50 -1.69 1.14
N ALA A 293 -6.10 -2.82 1.46
CA ALA A 293 -5.56 -3.83 2.37
C ALA A 293 -5.75 -5.21 1.75
N PHE A 294 -5.05 -5.46 0.64
CA PHE A 294 -5.23 -6.69 -0.09
C PHE A 294 -4.31 -7.80 0.40
N SER A 295 -4.89 -8.93 0.83
CA SER A 295 -4.12 -10.11 1.24
C SER A 295 -3.08 -9.84 2.34
N ILE A 296 -3.36 -8.94 3.27
CA ILE A 296 -2.42 -8.57 4.36
C ILE A 296 -2.88 -9.01 5.76
N THR A 297 -4.19 -9.17 5.97
CA THR A 297 -4.78 -9.43 7.30
C THR A 297 -4.27 -10.72 7.93
N LYS A 298 -4.09 -11.80 7.15
CA LYS A 298 -3.50 -13.04 7.68
C LYS A 298 -2.13 -12.83 8.30
N TRP A 299 -1.28 -12.05 7.66
CA TRP A 299 0.09 -11.85 8.11
C TRP A 299 0.13 -11.04 9.39
N ILE A 300 -0.66 -9.98 9.46
CA ILE A 300 -0.85 -9.21 10.69
C ILE A 300 -1.36 -10.14 11.81
N HIS A 301 -2.40 -10.93 11.53
CA HIS A 301 -3.03 -11.83 12.50
C HIS A 301 -2.07 -12.92 13.02
N LEU A 302 -1.28 -13.55 12.13
CA LEU A 302 -0.29 -14.57 12.50
C LEU A 302 0.84 -14.01 13.37
N HIS A 303 1.25 -12.76 13.16
CA HIS A 303 2.33 -12.14 13.93
C HIS A 303 1.85 -11.51 15.24
N THR A 304 0.62 -10.99 15.29
CA THR A 304 0.19 -10.07 16.37
C THR A 304 -1.17 -10.42 16.99
N LEU A 305 -1.73 -11.58 16.65
CA LEU A 305 -3.02 -12.07 17.12
C LEU A 305 -4.17 -11.07 16.83
N ASN A 306 -5.31 -11.21 17.51
CA ASN A 306 -6.43 -10.28 17.39
C ASN A 306 -6.03 -8.84 17.73
N SER A 307 -5.05 -8.65 18.63
CA SER A 307 -4.65 -7.34 19.12
C SER A 307 -4.05 -6.45 18.03
N GLY A 308 -3.14 -6.98 17.20
CA GLY A 308 -2.56 -6.19 16.12
C GLY A 308 -3.49 -6.07 14.91
N LEU A 309 -4.41 -7.02 14.67
CA LEU A 309 -5.51 -6.79 13.73
C LEU A 309 -6.40 -5.64 14.16
N LEU A 310 -6.78 -5.57 15.45
CA LEU A 310 -7.56 -4.47 15.98
C LEU A 310 -6.81 -3.15 15.83
N ALA A 311 -5.52 -3.10 16.16
CA ALA A 311 -4.69 -1.92 15.99
C ALA A 311 -4.61 -1.48 14.52
N PHE A 312 -4.42 -2.44 13.60
CA PHE A 312 -4.41 -2.20 12.16
C PHE A 312 -5.73 -1.60 11.66
N PHE A 313 -6.87 -2.20 12.00
CA PHE A 313 -8.19 -1.71 11.59
C PHE A 313 -8.51 -0.34 12.20
N THR A 314 -8.16 -0.12 13.47
CA THR A 314 -8.29 1.18 14.14
C THR A 314 -7.47 2.25 13.41
N ARG A 315 -6.23 1.92 13.02
CA ARG A 315 -5.36 2.83 12.27
C ARG A 315 -5.94 3.15 10.90
N CYS A 316 -6.46 2.14 10.17
CA CYS A 316 -7.15 2.36 8.90
C CYS A 316 -8.30 3.35 9.05
N TYR A 317 -9.17 3.15 10.05
CA TYR A 317 -10.30 4.03 10.31
C TYR A 317 -9.85 5.46 10.64
N ASN A 318 -8.83 5.62 11.48
CA ASN A 318 -8.32 6.94 11.87
C ASN A 318 -7.62 7.67 10.71
N ALA A 319 -6.94 6.93 9.84
CA ALA A 319 -6.25 7.49 8.67
C ALA A 319 -7.21 7.84 7.54
N LEU A 320 -8.43 7.27 7.50
CA LEU A 320 -9.44 7.63 6.51
C LEU A 320 -10.09 9.00 6.81
N LEU A 321 -10.25 9.80 5.75
CA LEU A 321 -11.08 11.01 5.76
C LEU A 321 -12.57 10.64 5.91
N PRO A 322 -13.43 11.56 6.36
CA PRO A 322 -14.89 11.35 6.32
C PRO A 322 -15.37 10.94 4.92
N GLY A 323 -16.23 9.92 4.85
CA GLY A 323 -16.67 9.34 3.58
C GLY A 323 -15.63 8.44 2.88
N GLY A 324 -14.47 8.22 3.51
CA GLY A 324 -13.39 7.38 3.01
C GLY A 324 -13.70 5.89 3.09
N ARG A 325 -12.90 5.07 2.39
CA ARG A 325 -13.14 3.63 2.20
C ARG A 325 -11.91 2.78 2.55
N LEU A 326 -12.11 1.72 3.32
CA LEU A 326 -11.17 0.62 3.44
C LEU A 326 -11.62 -0.50 2.49
N ILE A 327 -10.79 -0.84 1.51
CA ILE A 327 -11.03 -1.95 0.57
C ILE A 327 -10.16 -3.13 1.01
N LEU A 328 -10.82 -4.20 1.43
CA LEU A 328 -10.21 -5.33 2.12
C LEU A 328 -10.35 -6.60 1.27
N GLU A 329 -9.25 -7.36 1.14
CA GLU A 329 -9.27 -8.73 0.64
C GLU A 329 -8.76 -9.65 1.77
N PRO A 330 -9.65 -10.16 2.64
CA PRO A 330 -9.24 -11.05 3.71
C PRO A 330 -8.86 -12.44 3.16
N GLN A 331 -7.84 -13.07 3.74
CA GLN A 331 -7.54 -14.47 3.44
C GLN A 331 -8.32 -15.40 4.37
N PRO A 332 -8.84 -16.54 3.87
CA PRO A 332 -9.57 -17.49 4.70
C PRO A 332 -8.64 -18.11 5.74
N PHE A 333 -9.20 -18.44 6.92
CA PHE A 333 -8.46 -19.00 8.04
C PHE A 333 -7.82 -20.35 7.70
N THR A 334 -8.44 -21.10 6.78
CA THR A 334 -7.88 -22.35 6.21
C THR A 334 -6.49 -22.18 5.59
N SER A 335 -6.13 -20.97 5.15
CA SER A 335 -4.82 -20.65 4.59
C SER A 335 -3.72 -20.35 5.62
N TYR A 336 -4.05 -20.31 6.92
CA TYR A 336 -3.11 -19.94 7.98
C TYR A 336 -2.13 -21.07 8.30
N ALA A 337 -2.63 -22.30 8.46
CA ALA A 337 -1.78 -23.45 8.82
C ALA A 337 -0.64 -23.72 7.82
N PRO A 338 -0.87 -23.71 6.49
CA PRO A 338 0.22 -23.83 5.52
C PRO A 338 1.26 -22.70 5.59
N SER A 339 0.85 -21.48 5.97
CA SER A 339 1.74 -20.33 6.11
C SER A 339 2.57 -20.37 7.40
N ALA A 340 1.98 -20.81 8.51
CA ALA A 340 2.66 -20.86 9.81
C ALA A 340 3.65 -22.04 9.96
N ARG A 341 3.51 -23.10 9.15
CA ARG A 341 4.17 -24.42 9.36
C ARG A 341 5.71 -24.42 9.48
N TYR A 342 6.40 -23.35 9.14
CA TYR A 342 7.86 -23.29 9.18
C TYR A 342 8.44 -22.29 10.18
N VAL A 343 7.60 -21.48 10.82
CA VAL A 343 8.03 -20.46 11.79
C VAL A 343 7.41 -20.80 13.13
N ASP A 344 8.24 -21.14 14.11
CA ASP A 344 7.75 -21.70 15.37
C ASP A 344 6.88 -20.70 16.16
N GLU A 345 7.21 -19.41 16.11
CA GLU A 345 6.38 -18.33 16.64
C GLU A 345 4.99 -18.28 15.97
N LEU A 346 4.92 -18.32 14.63
CA LEU A 346 3.64 -18.30 13.91
C LEU A 346 2.81 -19.56 14.19
N LYS A 347 3.46 -20.72 14.43
CA LYS A 347 2.75 -21.93 14.85
C LYS A 347 2.16 -21.77 16.24
N ALA A 348 2.90 -21.18 17.18
CA ALA A 348 2.43 -20.93 18.53
C ALA A 348 1.23 -19.99 18.50
N ASN A 349 1.32 -18.88 17.75
CA ASN A 349 0.20 -17.95 17.57
C ASN A 349 -1.00 -18.63 16.89
N LEU A 350 -0.78 -19.46 15.88
CA LEU A 350 -1.86 -20.23 15.26
C LEU A 350 -2.52 -21.22 16.23
N GLN A 351 -1.75 -21.82 17.13
CA GLN A 351 -2.29 -22.73 18.15
C GLN A 351 -3.21 -21.97 19.11
N LEU A 352 -2.77 -20.81 19.61
CA LEU A 352 -3.60 -19.91 20.42
C LEU A 352 -4.89 -19.52 19.68
N MET A 353 -4.80 -19.17 18.39
CA MET A 353 -5.97 -18.80 17.59
C MET A 353 -6.97 -19.94 17.34
N LYS A 354 -6.52 -21.19 17.41
CA LYS A 354 -7.38 -22.37 17.25
C LYS A 354 -8.11 -22.75 18.53
N GLU A 355 -7.57 -22.34 19.68
CA GLU A 355 -8.19 -22.60 20.97
C GLU A 355 -9.48 -21.77 21.11
N GLU A 356 -10.49 -22.35 21.76
CA GLU A 356 -11.71 -21.65 22.11
C GLU A 356 -11.45 -20.72 23.31
N GLY A 357 -12.19 -19.61 23.39
CA GLY A 357 -12.06 -18.62 24.47
C GLY A 357 -11.44 -17.30 24.02
N GLU A 358 -10.70 -16.65 24.92
CA GLU A 358 -10.21 -15.27 24.76
C GLU A 358 -9.28 -15.10 23.54
N PHE A 359 -8.50 -16.13 23.21
CA PHE A 359 -7.53 -16.10 22.12
C PHE A 359 -8.06 -16.61 20.78
N ARG A 360 -9.34 -17.01 20.69
CA ARG A 360 -9.93 -17.48 19.41
C ARG A 360 -9.67 -16.44 18.33
N GLY A 361 -8.95 -16.84 17.30
CA GLY A 361 -8.63 -15.95 16.18
C GLY A 361 -9.89 -15.57 15.40
N TRP A 362 -10.01 -14.30 15.05
CA TRP A 362 -11.06 -13.82 14.14
C TRP A 362 -10.97 -14.43 12.74
N ARG A 363 -12.11 -14.88 12.23
CA ARG A 363 -12.28 -15.54 10.93
C ARG A 363 -13.21 -14.71 10.06
N ALA A 364 -12.66 -14.17 8.97
CA ALA A 364 -13.44 -13.32 8.05
C ALA A 364 -14.65 -14.08 7.47
N GLU A 365 -14.46 -15.35 7.12
CA GLU A 365 -15.51 -16.23 6.58
C GLU A 365 -16.65 -16.52 7.57
N GLU A 366 -16.44 -16.30 8.87
CA GLU A 366 -17.47 -16.44 9.91
C GLU A 366 -18.09 -15.08 10.30
N GLY A 367 -17.74 -14.00 9.60
CA GLY A 367 -18.25 -12.65 9.84
C GLY A 367 -17.56 -11.89 10.98
N ASP A 368 -16.48 -12.43 11.56
CA ASP A 368 -15.80 -11.80 12.70
C ASP A 368 -15.22 -10.41 12.32
N PHE A 369 -14.67 -10.29 11.11
CA PHE A 369 -14.09 -9.01 10.65
C PHE A 369 -15.18 -7.96 10.44
N GLU A 370 -16.28 -8.34 9.78
CA GLU A 370 -17.44 -7.48 9.58
C GLU A 370 -17.97 -6.96 10.91
N LYS A 371 -18.15 -7.86 11.89
CA LYS A 371 -18.57 -7.50 13.24
C LYS A 371 -17.63 -6.50 13.91
N VAL A 372 -16.32 -6.77 13.92
CA VAL A 372 -15.32 -5.87 14.54
C VAL A 372 -15.32 -4.50 13.86
N LEU A 373 -15.29 -4.47 12.52
CA LEU A 373 -15.19 -3.24 11.76
C LEU A 373 -16.45 -2.36 11.90
N LEU A 374 -17.63 -2.96 11.95
CA LEU A 374 -18.89 -2.21 12.11
C LEU A 374 -19.16 -1.85 13.58
N GLU A 375 -19.09 -2.82 14.50
CA GLU A 375 -19.56 -2.64 15.88
C GLU A 375 -18.49 -2.05 16.81
N GLN A 376 -17.21 -2.37 16.63
CA GLN A 376 -16.14 -1.95 17.54
C GLN A 376 -15.34 -0.76 16.99
N ILE A 377 -15.05 -0.75 15.69
CA ILE A 377 -14.25 0.31 15.07
C ILE A 377 -15.12 1.50 14.65
N GLY A 378 -16.33 1.25 14.13
CA GLY A 378 -17.29 2.29 13.78
C GLY A 378 -17.38 2.63 12.29
N PHE A 379 -17.00 1.71 11.40
CA PHE A 379 -17.40 1.84 9.99
C PHE A 379 -18.92 1.79 9.87
N GLU A 380 -19.48 2.59 8.97
CA GLU A 380 -20.94 2.75 8.84
C GLU A 380 -21.60 1.55 8.18
N ARG A 381 -20.94 0.99 7.16
CA ARG A 381 -21.46 -0.12 6.35
C ARG A 381 -20.33 -0.86 5.63
N VAL A 382 -20.66 -2.05 5.15
CA VAL A 382 -19.81 -2.87 4.28
C VAL A 382 -20.53 -3.17 2.95
N ASP A 383 -19.84 -3.01 1.84
CA ASP A 383 -20.26 -3.48 0.51
C ASP A 383 -19.43 -4.70 0.11
N LYS A 384 -20.07 -5.79 -0.35
CA LYS A 384 -19.40 -7.00 -0.83
C LYS A 384 -19.38 -6.99 -2.35
N LEU A 385 -18.21 -6.80 -2.96
CA LEU A 385 -18.07 -6.63 -4.41
C LEU A 385 -17.96 -7.96 -5.19
N GLY A 386 -17.85 -9.08 -4.46
CA GLY A 386 -17.68 -10.42 -5.03
C GLY A 386 -16.27 -10.97 -4.85
N ASP A 387 -16.00 -12.10 -5.49
CA ASP A 387 -14.73 -12.82 -5.37
C ASP A 387 -13.82 -12.58 -6.58
N THR A 388 -12.50 -12.54 -6.36
CA THR A 388 -11.49 -12.50 -7.43
C THR A 388 -10.47 -13.61 -7.29
N GLY A 389 -9.78 -13.96 -8.37
CA GLY A 389 -8.73 -14.98 -8.38
C GLY A 389 -9.27 -16.40 -8.63
N LYS A 390 -8.34 -17.37 -8.64
CA LYS A 390 -8.63 -18.81 -8.81
C LYS A 390 -8.04 -19.61 -7.65
N ASP A 391 -8.62 -20.77 -7.38
CA ASP A 391 -8.14 -21.70 -6.34
C ASP A 391 -7.94 -21.00 -4.98
N GLY A 392 -6.75 -21.12 -4.38
CA GLY A 392 -6.42 -20.47 -3.10
C GLY A 392 -6.35 -18.93 -3.13
N PHE A 393 -6.52 -18.32 -4.31
CA PHE A 393 -6.68 -16.87 -4.48
C PHE A 393 -8.12 -16.43 -4.66
N LYS A 394 -9.08 -17.36 -4.83
CA LYS A 394 -10.51 -17.01 -4.88
C LYS A 394 -10.94 -16.43 -3.53
N ARG A 395 -11.05 -15.10 -3.44
CA ARG A 395 -11.27 -14.38 -2.18
C ARG A 395 -12.23 -13.20 -2.36
N PRO A 396 -13.04 -12.88 -1.35
CA PRO A 396 -13.97 -11.76 -1.41
C PRO A 396 -13.24 -10.42 -1.37
N ILE A 397 -13.84 -9.42 -2.01
CA ILE A 397 -13.49 -8.00 -1.86
C ILE A 397 -14.61 -7.31 -1.11
N GLU A 398 -14.25 -6.73 0.04
CA GLU A 398 -15.16 -6.03 0.95
C GLU A 398 -14.76 -4.55 1.04
N VAL A 399 -15.74 -3.65 1.06
CA VAL A 399 -15.53 -2.20 1.15
C VAL A 399 -16.22 -1.66 2.40
N TYR A 400 -15.43 -1.26 3.38
CA TYR A 400 -15.93 -0.65 4.60
C TYR A 400 -15.91 0.88 4.46
N VAL A 401 -17.06 1.51 4.66
CA VAL A 401 -17.24 2.95 4.44
C VAL A 401 -17.25 3.69 5.77
N LYS A 402 -16.36 4.67 5.92
CA LYS A 402 -16.36 5.59 7.06
C LYS A 402 -17.42 6.66 6.84
N SER A 403 -18.18 6.99 7.88
CA SER A 403 -19.26 7.97 7.76
C SER A 403 -18.78 9.33 7.24
N GLY A 404 -19.59 9.96 6.41
CA GLY A 404 -19.32 11.29 5.83
C GLY A 404 -19.67 12.46 6.76
N GLY A 405 -20.26 12.18 7.92
CA GLY A 405 -20.74 13.21 8.84
C GLY A 405 -19.63 14.09 9.44
N SER A 406 -19.83 15.41 9.40
CA SER A 406 -19.19 16.35 10.32
C SER A 406 -19.73 16.06 11.72
N TRP A 407 -18.86 15.64 12.63
CA TRP A 407 -19.13 15.82 14.05
C TRP A 407 -18.72 17.24 14.39
N LEU A 408 -19.71 18.14 14.29
CA LEU A 408 -19.71 19.58 14.60
C LEU A 408 -19.08 20.50 13.54
#